data_AF-A0A956TZF9-F1
#
_entry.id   AF-A0A956TZF9-F1
#
_cell.length_a   1.000
_cell.length_b   1.000
_cell.length_c   1.000
_cell.angle_alpha   90.00
_cell.angle_beta   90.00
_cell.angle_gamma   90.00
#
_symmetry.space_group_name_H-M   'P 1'
#
loop_
_entity.id
_entity.type
_entity.pdbx_description
1 polymer ?
#
loop_
_entity_poly.entity_id
_entity_poly.type
_entity_poly.pdbx_seq_one_letter_code
_entity_poly.pdbx_strand_id
1 'polypeptide(L)'
;MSEDEKEGKGSGPGGRRKDESFKLWSGLPRSRDPEGGRLKRPLSWQDALAELIDGNKRFIGTMKESTVERTPERRMEVADEQTPFAVILSCADSRVSPEIVFDQWIGDLFVVRIAGNIVNPPHYGILGSIEYGVSTLGANLVMVLGHSRCGAVTAAVQAVETNMEFPGSIASIIDTITPA
;
A
#
# COMPACT_ATOMS: atom_id res chain seq x y z
N MET A 1 -45.71 37.73 23.00
CA MET A 1 -45.29 38.91 22.22
C MET A 1 -43.96 39.34 22.82
N SER A 2 -42.80 39.00 22.29
CA SER A 2 -42.39 38.94 20.89
C SER A 2 -41.55 37.70 20.59
N GLU A 3 -41.77 37.18 19.38
CA GLU A 3 -40.94 36.19 18.70
C GLU A 3 -39.68 36.86 18.11
N ASP A 4 -38.82 36.00 17.55
CA ASP A 4 -37.74 36.27 16.59
C ASP A 4 -36.38 36.71 17.21
N GLU A 5 -35.24 36.11 16.87
CA GLU A 5 -34.85 35.49 15.61
C GLU A 5 -33.68 34.50 15.82
N LYS A 6 -33.70 33.39 15.06
CA LYS A 6 -32.65 32.37 15.00
C LYS A 6 -31.48 32.90 14.16
N GLU A 7 -30.25 32.77 14.66
CA GLU A 7 -29.08 32.66 13.80
C GLU A 7 -28.30 31.37 14.10
N GLY A 8 -28.42 30.43 13.17
CA GLY A 8 -27.64 29.21 13.14
C GLY A 8 -26.18 29.53 12.82
N LYS A 9 -25.27 29.19 13.74
CA LYS A 9 -23.85 29.14 13.42
C LYS A 9 -23.59 27.89 12.59
N GLY A 10 -23.43 28.11 11.28
CA GLY A 10 -23.03 27.11 10.31
C GLY A 10 -21.77 26.38 10.74
N SER A 11 -21.82 25.07 10.66
CA SER A 11 -20.68 24.16 10.72
C SER A 11 -19.74 24.46 9.55
N GLY A 12 -18.66 25.19 9.81
CA GLY A 12 -17.53 25.32 8.89
C GLY A 12 -16.79 23.98 8.70
N PRO A 13 -15.99 23.83 7.63
CA PRO A 13 -15.37 22.57 7.27
C PRO A 13 -14.40 22.14 8.38
N GLY A 14 -14.54 20.88 8.81
CA GLY A 14 -13.95 20.32 10.01
C GLY A 14 -12.48 20.68 10.22
N GLY A 15 -12.22 21.34 11.35
CA GLY A 15 -10.88 21.52 11.87
C GLY A 15 -10.22 20.14 12.03
N ARG A 16 -9.06 19.97 11.39
CA ARG A 16 -8.18 18.81 11.55
C ARG A 16 -7.97 18.61 13.05
N ARG A 17 -8.50 17.53 13.63
CA ARG A 17 -8.21 17.16 15.02
C ARG A 17 -6.69 17.11 15.16
N LYS A 18 -6.13 17.91 16.05
CA LYS A 18 -4.70 17.81 16.42
C LYS A 18 -4.57 16.57 17.30
N ASP A 19 -4.46 15.42 16.66
CA ASP A 19 -4.20 14.14 17.30
C ASP A 19 -2.75 14.11 17.79
N GLU A 20 -2.54 13.71 19.05
CA GLU A 20 -1.19 13.48 19.57
C GLU A 20 -0.46 12.37 18.80
N SER A 21 -1.22 11.49 18.14
CA SER A 21 -0.72 10.50 17.19
C SER A 21 0.10 11.14 16.06
N PHE A 22 -0.34 12.26 15.47
CA PHE A 22 0.43 12.92 14.41
C PHE A 22 1.79 13.44 14.88
N LYS A 23 1.91 13.83 16.16
CA LYS A 23 3.22 14.20 16.74
C LYS A 23 4.16 13.00 16.81
N LEU A 24 3.65 11.82 17.19
CA LEU A 24 4.43 10.57 17.22
C LEU A 24 4.96 10.21 15.83
N TRP A 25 4.14 10.35 14.79
CA TRP A 25 4.54 10.08 13.40
C TRP A 25 5.52 11.12 12.84
N SER A 26 5.37 12.39 13.21
CA SER A 26 6.22 13.49 12.70
C SER A 26 7.66 13.48 13.20
N GLY A 27 7.96 12.75 14.29
CA GLY A 27 9.27 12.66 14.90
C GLY A 27 10.12 11.47 14.45
N LEU A 28 9.59 10.60 13.58
CA LEU A 28 10.35 9.45 13.08
C LEU A 28 11.43 9.89 12.09
N PRO A 29 12.61 9.25 12.09
CA PRO A 29 13.63 9.50 11.09
C PRO A 29 13.08 9.15 9.72
N ARG A 30 13.05 10.14 8.81
CA ARG A 30 12.73 9.91 7.40
C ARG A 30 14.01 9.57 6.66
N SER A 31 13.92 8.65 5.70
CA SER A 31 14.97 8.47 4.70
C SER A 31 15.31 9.83 4.08
N ARG A 32 16.60 10.09 3.90
CA ARG A 32 17.06 11.35 3.33
C ARG A 32 16.70 11.33 1.85
N ASP A 33 16.07 12.40 1.36
CA ASP A 33 16.10 12.69 -0.06
C ASP A 33 17.51 13.23 -0.36
N PRO A 34 18.38 12.50 -1.06
CA PRO A 34 19.70 13.02 -1.38
C PRO A 34 19.48 14.14 -2.39
N GLU A 35 19.76 15.38 -1.99
CA GLU A 35 19.81 16.50 -2.93
C GLU A 35 20.73 16.14 -4.11
N GLY A 36 20.14 15.97 -5.29
CA GLY A 36 20.85 16.02 -6.57
C GLY A 36 21.35 14.67 -7.15
N GLY A 37 20.43 13.79 -7.56
CA GLY A 37 20.80 12.61 -8.37
C GLY A 37 19.60 11.87 -8.95
N ARG A 38 19.22 12.25 -10.18
CA ARG A 38 18.04 11.83 -10.97
C ARG A 38 17.56 10.36 -10.81
N LEU A 39 16.37 10.22 -10.21
CA LEU A 39 15.18 9.67 -10.87
C LEU A 39 13.97 10.55 -10.48
N LYS A 40 13.13 10.94 -11.45
CA LYS A 40 11.91 11.74 -11.20
C LYS A 40 10.91 10.89 -10.42
N ARG A 41 11.03 10.85 -9.08
CA ARG A 41 10.06 10.13 -8.27
C ARG A 41 8.76 10.92 -8.16
N PRO A 42 7.61 10.23 -8.13
CA PRO A 42 6.34 10.87 -7.85
C PRO A 42 6.36 11.66 -6.54
N LEU A 43 6.06 12.96 -6.60
CA LEU A 43 6.07 13.85 -5.44
C LEU A 43 4.73 13.86 -4.69
N SER A 44 3.67 13.34 -5.33
CA SER A 44 2.32 13.27 -4.78
C SER A 44 1.74 11.85 -4.92
N TRP A 45 0.68 11.55 -4.16
CA TRP A 45 -0.01 10.26 -4.29
C TRP A 45 -0.67 10.10 -5.66
N GLN A 46 -1.07 11.21 -6.31
CA GLN A 46 -1.63 11.22 -7.65
C GLN A 46 -0.57 10.83 -8.69
N ASP A 47 0.62 11.42 -8.60
CA ASP A 47 1.73 11.07 -9.48
C ASP A 47 2.16 9.62 -9.26
N ALA A 48 2.13 9.15 -8.01
CA ALA A 48 2.49 7.77 -7.67
C ALA A 48 1.50 6.78 -8.27
N LEU A 49 0.21 7.10 -8.19
CA LEU A 49 -0.85 6.31 -8.79
C LEU A 49 -0.75 6.32 -10.32
N ALA A 50 -0.46 7.48 -10.93
CA ALA A 50 -0.26 7.59 -12.37
C ALA A 50 0.91 6.73 -12.85
N GLU A 51 2.05 6.75 -12.15
CA GLU A 51 3.21 5.90 -12.48
C GLU A 51 2.86 4.41 -12.43
N LEU A 52 2.14 3.95 -11.39
CA LEU A 52 1.69 2.56 -11.30
C LEU A 52 0.74 2.19 -12.45
N ILE A 53 -0.22 3.07 -12.78
CA ILE A 53 -1.17 2.84 -13.88
C ILE A 53 -0.42 2.75 -15.22
N ASP A 54 0.51 3.66 -15.48
CA ASP A 54 1.26 3.68 -16.73
C ASP A 54 2.21 2.49 -16.84
N GLY A 55 2.85 2.10 -15.75
CA GLY A 55 3.61 0.86 -15.66
C GLY A 55 2.77 -0.39 -15.92
N ASN A 56 1.54 -0.44 -15.41
CA ASN A 56 0.62 -1.54 -15.72
C ASN A 56 0.22 -1.57 -17.20
N LYS A 57 0.01 -0.40 -17.84
CA LYS A 57 -0.24 -0.34 -19.29
C LYS A 57 0.94 -0.91 -20.08
N ARG A 58 2.18 -0.60 -19.69
CA ARG A 58 3.40 -1.17 -20.30
C ARG A 58 3.46 -2.70 -20.14
N PHE A 59 3.11 -3.20 -18.96
CA PHE A 59 3.02 -4.63 -18.67
C PHE A 59 2.00 -5.35 -19.57
N ILE A 60 0.80 -4.76 -19.75
CA ILE A 60 -0.27 -5.35 -20.58
C ILE A 60 0.06 -5.29 -22.08
N GLY A 61 0.73 -4.22 -22.54
CA GLY A 61 1.04 -4.00 -23.96
C GLY A 61 1.94 -5.08 -24.56
N THR A 62 3.25 -5.07 -24.22
CA THR A 62 4.21 -6.09 -24.72
C THR A 62 5.46 -6.32 -23.85
N MET A 63 5.62 -5.67 -22.68
CA MET A 63 6.83 -5.67 -21.83
C MET A 63 8.15 -5.20 -22.49
N LYS A 64 8.22 -5.16 -23.83
CA LYS A 64 9.38 -4.67 -24.61
C LYS A 64 9.58 -3.16 -24.48
N GLU A 65 8.56 -2.44 -24.04
CA GLU A 65 8.55 -1.00 -23.83
C GLU A 65 8.81 -0.62 -22.37
N SER A 66 9.34 -1.54 -21.55
CA SER A 66 9.76 -1.24 -20.18
C SER A 66 10.69 -0.03 -20.21
N THR A 67 10.29 1.04 -19.55
CA THR A 67 11.08 2.28 -19.43
C THR A 67 12.03 2.22 -18.25
N VAL A 68 11.99 1.12 -17.50
CA VAL A 68 12.76 0.95 -16.27
C VAL A 68 14.15 0.44 -16.58
N GLU A 69 15.13 1.31 -16.36
CA GLU A 69 16.54 0.98 -16.54
C GLU A 69 17.02 0.06 -15.42
N ARG A 70 17.36 -1.19 -15.79
CA ARG A 70 17.83 -2.22 -14.85
C ARG A 70 19.35 -2.23 -14.77
N THR A 71 19.92 -1.17 -14.19
CA THR A 71 21.37 -0.97 -14.15
C THR A 71 22.02 -1.48 -12.86
N PRO A 72 23.31 -1.85 -12.88
CA PRO A 72 24.09 -2.09 -11.67
C PRO A 72 24.16 -0.88 -10.74
N GLU A 73 24.20 0.34 -11.29
CA GLU A 73 24.27 1.60 -10.54
C GLU A 73 23.06 1.77 -9.63
N ARG A 74 21.86 1.51 -10.16
CA ARG A 74 20.63 1.54 -9.36
C ARG A 74 20.67 0.53 -8.20
N ARG A 75 21.31 -0.63 -8.40
CA ARG A 75 21.49 -1.63 -7.31
C ARG A 75 22.42 -1.14 -6.22
N MET A 76 23.46 -0.40 -6.59
CA MET A 76 24.40 0.18 -5.61
C MET A 76 23.72 1.32 -4.84
N GLU A 77 22.97 2.20 -5.51
CA GLU A 77 22.21 3.27 -4.84
C GLU A 77 21.21 2.75 -3.80
N VAL A 78 20.41 1.75 -4.18
CA VAL A 78 19.37 1.20 -3.29
C VAL A 78 19.97 0.36 -2.14
N ALA A 79 21.20 -0.13 -2.30
CA ALA A 79 21.91 -0.83 -1.24
C ALA A 79 22.30 0.11 -0.08
N ASP A 80 22.57 1.38 -0.38
CA ASP A 80 22.87 2.40 0.63
C ASP A 80 21.60 2.90 1.32
N GLU A 81 20.57 3.24 0.54
CA GLU A 81 19.31 3.75 1.07
C GLU A 81 18.12 3.46 0.14
N GLN A 82 16.96 3.15 0.72
CA GLN A 82 15.72 2.98 -0.01
C GLN A 82 14.72 4.11 0.26
N THR A 83 14.01 4.49 -0.78
CA THR A 83 13.05 5.60 -0.80
C THR A 83 11.91 5.27 -1.78
N PRO A 84 11.14 4.21 -1.48
CA PRO A 84 10.01 3.78 -2.31
C PRO A 84 8.92 4.85 -2.35
N PHE A 85 8.32 5.07 -3.52
CA PHE A 85 7.26 6.07 -3.65
C PHE A 85 5.88 5.54 -3.23
N ALA A 86 5.71 4.22 -3.20
CA ALA A 86 4.46 3.57 -2.81
C ALA A 86 4.67 2.33 -1.95
N VAL A 87 3.76 2.10 -1.00
CA VAL A 87 3.55 0.82 -0.31
C VAL A 87 2.48 0.04 -1.06
N ILE A 88 2.77 -1.21 -1.42
CA ILE A 88 1.80 -2.12 -2.03
C ILE A 88 1.52 -3.29 -1.08
N LEU A 89 0.29 -3.36 -0.56
CA LEU A 89 -0.22 -4.56 0.10
C LEU A 89 -0.84 -5.47 -0.96
N SER A 90 -0.23 -6.62 -1.24
CA SER A 90 -0.72 -7.54 -2.27
C SER A 90 -0.81 -8.99 -1.78
N CYS A 91 -1.48 -9.82 -2.59
CA CYS A 91 -1.57 -11.23 -2.29
C CYS A 91 -0.19 -11.92 -2.44
N ALA A 92 0.06 -12.94 -1.64
CA ALA A 92 1.20 -13.85 -1.81
C ALA A 92 1.12 -14.69 -3.11
N ASP A 93 0.03 -14.61 -3.86
CA ASP A 93 -0.17 -15.30 -5.14
C ASP A 93 1.02 -15.08 -6.10
N SER A 94 1.62 -16.17 -6.58
CA SER A 94 2.82 -16.13 -7.41
C SER A 94 2.60 -15.50 -8.79
N ARG A 95 1.35 -15.31 -9.20
CA ARG A 95 0.97 -14.67 -10.48
C ARG A 95 0.91 -13.15 -10.36
N VAL A 96 1.01 -12.60 -9.15
CA VAL A 96 0.83 -11.17 -8.86
C VAL A 96 2.08 -10.63 -8.14
N SER A 97 3.13 -10.36 -8.91
CA SER A 97 4.31 -9.63 -8.40
C SER A 97 4.16 -8.14 -8.70
N PRO A 98 3.95 -7.27 -7.68
CA PRO A 98 3.74 -5.83 -7.87
C PRO A 98 4.77 -5.16 -8.77
N GLU A 99 6.05 -5.46 -8.58
CA GLU A 99 7.16 -4.88 -9.33
C GLU A 99 7.09 -5.22 -10.82
N ILE A 100 6.61 -6.42 -11.16
CA ILE A 100 6.47 -6.86 -12.54
C ILE A 100 5.19 -6.29 -13.16
N VAL A 101 4.05 -6.42 -12.47
CA VAL A 101 2.75 -5.99 -13.01
C VAL A 101 2.63 -4.48 -13.15
N PHE A 102 3.40 -3.72 -12.38
CA PHE A 102 3.50 -2.26 -12.49
C PHE A 102 4.76 -1.79 -13.19
N ASP A 103 5.54 -2.69 -13.80
CA ASP A 103 6.81 -2.36 -14.47
C ASP A 103 7.64 -1.36 -13.65
N GLN A 104 8.04 -1.77 -12.44
CA GLN A 104 8.88 -1.04 -11.49
C GLN A 104 10.14 -1.85 -11.20
N TRP A 105 11.12 -1.26 -10.50
CA TRP A 105 12.36 -1.92 -10.15
C TRP A 105 12.70 -1.78 -8.67
N ILE A 106 13.91 -2.24 -8.33
CA ILE A 106 14.38 -2.27 -6.96
C ILE A 106 14.38 -0.87 -6.34
N GLY A 107 13.86 -0.77 -5.12
CA GLY A 107 13.79 0.48 -4.36
C GLY A 107 12.63 1.40 -4.72
N ASP A 108 11.81 1.07 -5.72
CA ASP A 108 10.69 1.91 -6.15
C ASP A 108 9.41 1.64 -5.34
N LEU A 109 9.17 0.38 -4.97
CA LEU A 109 8.01 -0.07 -4.20
C LEU A 109 8.42 -0.69 -2.86
N PHE A 110 7.64 -0.42 -1.82
CA PHE A 110 7.69 -1.16 -0.55
C PHE A 110 6.57 -2.19 -0.53
N VAL A 111 6.90 -3.46 -0.72
CA VAL A 111 5.91 -4.51 -0.99
C VAL A 111 5.67 -5.38 0.25
N VAL A 112 4.42 -5.47 0.67
CA VAL A 112 3.96 -6.34 1.76
C VAL A 112 3.03 -7.40 1.16
N ARG A 113 3.37 -8.68 1.33
CA ARG A 113 2.64 -9.80 0.71
C ARG A 113 2.14 -10.81 1.72
N ILE A 114 0.85 -11.08 1.67
CA ILE A 114 0.18 -12.10 2.49
C ILE A 114 -0.98 -12.72 1.70
N ALA A 115 -1.28 -14.01 1.91
CA ALA A 115 -2.39 -14.64 1.20
C ALA A 115 -3.71 -13.89 1.52
N GLY A 116 -4.45 -13.51 0.46
CA GLY A 116 -5.66 -12.71 0.58
C GLY A 116 -5.45 -11.23 0.91
N ASN A 117 -4.21 -10.71 0.90
CA ASN A 117 -3.87 -9.30 1.16
C ASN A 117 -4.59 -8.73 2.40
N ILE A 118 -4.68 -9.55 3.45
CA ILE A 118 -5.38 -9.23 4.70
C ILE A 118 -4.55 -8.37 5.65
N VAL A 119 -5.25 -7.61 6.49
CA VAL A 119 -4.68 -6.91 7.66
C VAL A 119 -5.57 -7.22 8.85
N ASN A 120 -5.05 -7.87 9.89
CA ASN A 120 -5.84 -8.22 11.08
C ASN A 120 -4.96 -8.33 12.33
N PRO A 121 -5.38 -7.84 13.51
CA PRO A 121 -4.75 -8.23 14.78
C PRO A 121 -4.98 -9.74 14.99
N PRO A 122 -3.96 -10.59 15.24
CA PRO A 122 -2.65 -10.33 15.88
C PRO A 122 -1.46 -10.14 14.91
N HIS A 123 -1.67 -10.00 13.60
CA HIS A 123 -0.60 -9.82 12.62
C HIS A 123 -0.12 -8.36 12.53
N TYR A 124 0.38 -7.83 13.66
CA TYR A 124 0.95 -6.48 13.74
C TYR A 124 2.11 -6.25 12.76
N GLY A 125 2.77 -7.33 12.30
CA GLY A 125 3.83 -7.24 11.30
C GLY A 125 3.36 -6.64 9.97
N ILE A 126 2.13 -6.93 9.52
CA ILE A 126 1.61 -6.39 8.25
C ILE A 126 1.33 -4.90 8.39
N LEU A 127 0.56 -4.51 9.41
CA LEU A 127 0.23 -3.11 9.67
C LEU A 127 1.49 -2.29 9.95
N GLY A 128 2.38 -2.78 10.82
CA GLY A 128 3.65 -2.12 11.14
C GLY A 128 4.57 -1.98 9.93
N SER A 129 4.55 -2.93 8.98
CA SER A 129 5.30 -2.79 7.72
C SER A 129 4.75 -1.66 6.86
N ILE A 130 3.41 -1.56 6.74
CA ILE A 130 2.76 -0.47 5.99
C ILE A 130 3.10 0.88 6.64
N GLU A 131 2.95 0.97 7.96
CA GLU A 131 3.27 2.14 8.76
C GLU A 131 4.73 2.58 8.63
N TYR A 132 5.67 1.62 8.61
CA TYR A 132 7.09 1.87 8.39
C TYR A 132 7.36 2.41 6.99
N GLY A 133 6.76 1.81 5.95
CA GLY A 133 6.88 2.28 4.58
C GLY A 133 6.39 3.72 4.39
N VAL A 134 5.30 4.09 5.05
CA VAL A 134 4.78 5.47 5.00
C VAL A 134 5.67 6.42 5.83
N SER A 135 5.95 6.06 7.08
CA SER A 135 6.40 7.05 8.07
C SER A 135 7.92 7.15 8.18
N THR A 136 8.61 6.04 7.95
CA THR A 136 10.07 5.98 7.97
C THR A 136 10.63 6.15 6.55
N LEU A 137 10.03 5.49 5.55
CA LEU A 137 10.56 5.50 4.18
C LEU A 137 9.98 6.59 3.27
N GLY A 138 8.94 7.30 3.73
CA GLY A 138 8.36 8.44 3.02
C GLY A 138 7.50 8.09 1.82
N ALA A 139 6.97 6.85 1.74
CA ALA A 139 6.05 6.49 0.67
C ALA A 139 4.77 7.31 0.75
N ASN A 140 4.37 7.92 -0.37
CA ASN A 140 3.26 8.86 -0.43
C ASN A 140 1.93 8.20 -0.84
N LEU A 141 1.95 6.93 -1.22
CA LEU A 141 0.79 6.14 -1.63
C LEU A 141 0.79 4.78 -0.93
N VAL A 142 -0.37 4.37 -0.42
CA VAL A 142 -0.64 2.98 -0.02
C VAL A 142 -1.68 2.40 -0.98
N MET A 143 -1.36 1.30 -1.65
CA MET A 143 -2.27 0.59 -2.55
C MET A 143 -2.54 -0.82 -2.04
N VAL A 144 -3.82 -1.20 -1.96
CA VAL A 144 -4.25 -2.58 -1.73
C VAL A 144 -4.52 -3.23 -3.08
N LEU A 145 -3.70 -4.22 -3.46
CA LEU A 145 -3.76 -4.90 -4.74
C LEU A 145 -4.41 -6.28 -4.59
N GLY A 146 -5.71 -6.33 -4.87
CA GLY A 146 -6.45 -7.58 -5.04
C GLY A 146 -6.20 -8.22 -6.41
N HIS A 147 -6.70 -9.44 -6.61
CA HIS A 147 -6.64 -10.12 -7.90
C HIS A 147 -7.77 -11.13 -8.09
N SER A 148 -8.08 -11.44 -9.35
CA SER A 148 -9.07 -12.46 -9.68
C SER A 148 -8.59 -13.87 -9.29
N ARG A 149 -9.54 -14.76 -8.99
CA ARG A 149 -9.29 -16.18 -8.62
C ARG A 149 -8.29 -16.32 -7.47
N CYS A 150 -8.47 -15.53 -6.41
CA CYS A 150 -7.67 -15.61 -5.20
C CYS A 150 -8.03 -16.83 -4.38
N GLY A 151 -7.05 -17.71 -4.11
CA GLY A 151 -7.27 -18.95 -3.36
C GLY A 151 -7.77 -18.72 -1.94
N ALA A 152 -7.27 -17.69 -1.25
CA ALA A 152 -7.71 -17.37 0.11
C ALA A 152 -9.19 -16.90 0.15
N VAL A 153 -9.61 -16.09 -0.84
CA VAL A 153 -11.01 -15.68 -0.98
C VAL A 153 -11.90 -16.86 -1.35
N THR A 154 -11.47 -17.71 -2.28
CA THR A 154 -12.22 -18.93 -2.63
C THR A 154 -12.40 -19.85 -1.44
N ALA A 155 -11.35 -20.05 -0.64
CA ALA A 155 -11.40 -20.86 0.57
C ALA A 155 -12.34 -20.27 1.63
N ALA A 156 -12.37 -18.94 1.79
CA ALA A 156 -13.32 -18.28 2.69
C ALA A 156 -14.78 -18.45 2.25
N VAL A 157 -15.06 -18.34 0.94
CA VAL A 157 -16.40 -18.63 0.41
C VAL A 157 -16.78 -20.10 0.68
N GLN A 158 -15.86 -21.05 0.42
CA GLN A 158 -16.10 -22.47 0.69
C GLN A 158 -16.36 -22.77 2.17
N ALA A 159 -15.60 -22.12 3.08
CA ALA A 159 -15.81 -22.27 4.52
C ALA A 159 -17.24 -21.88 4.91
N VAL A 160 -17.74 -20.75 4.42
CA VAL A 160 -19.10 -20.27 4.70
C VAL A 160 -20.17 -21.16 4.08
N GLU A 161 -20.02 -21.54 2.81
CA GLU A 161 -21.06 -22.26 2.07
C GLU A 161 -21.19 -23.73 2.47
N THR A 162 -20.07 -24.36 2.84
CA THR A 162 -20.01 -25.81 3.08
C THR A 162 -19.66 -26.19 4.51
N ASN A 163 -19.48 -25.20 5.39
CA ASN A 163 -18.99 -25.38 6.76
C ASN A 163 -17.65 -26.15 6.79
N MET A 164 -16.80 -25.87 5.79
CA MET A 164 -15.47 -26.47 5.66
C MET A 164 -14.50 -25.80 6.62
N GLU A 165 -13.81 -26.61 7.41
CA GLU A 165 -12.75 -26.14 8.30
C GLU A 165 -11.37 -26.24 7.62
N PHE A 166 -10.52 -25.26 7.88
CA PHE A 166 -9.12 -25.26 7.42
C PHE A 166 -8.18 -25.48 8.61
N PRO A 167 -7.09 -26.25 8.45
CA PRO A 167 -6.19 -26.55 9.55
C PRO A 167 -5.14 -25.44 9.80
N GLY A 168 -4.65 -25.36 11.04
CA GLY A 168 -3.50 -24.54 11.42
C GLY A 168 -3.67 -23.05 11.12
N SER A 169 -2.58 -22.38 10.74
CA SER A 169 -2.60 -20.93 10.48
C SER A 169 -3.41 -20.53 9.24
N ILE A 170 -3.81 -21.48 8.39
CA ILE A 170 -4.71 -21.20 7.27
C ILE A 170 -6.08 -20.76 7.79
N ALA A 171 -6.59 -21.38 8.86
CA ALA A 171 -7.85 -20.98 9.51
C ALA A 171 -7.86 -19.48 9.81
N SER A 172 -6.80 -18.97 10.43
CA SER A 172 -6.68 -17.56 10.78
C SER A 172 -6.76 -16.62 9.57
N ILE A 173 -6.26 -17.05 8.39
CA ILE A 173 -6.39 -16.27 7.15
C ILE A 173 -7.83 -16.29 6.67
N ILE A 174 -8.47 -17.46 6.69
CA ILE A 174 -9.85 -17.65 6.26
C ILE A 174 -10.82 -16.88 7.16
N ASP A 175 -10.70 -17.02 8.48
CA ASP A 175 -11.51 -16.33 9.47
C ASP A 175 -11.40 -14.80 9.34
N THR A 176 -10.23 -14.30 8.92
CA THR A 176 -10.03 -12.87 8.67
C THR A 176 -10.79 -12.36 7.43
N ILE A 177 -10.94 -13.20 6.41
CA ILE A 177 -11.59 -12.84 5.15
C ILE A 177 -13.11 -13.03 5.25
N THR A 178 -13.54 -14.04 5.99
CA THR A 178 -14.96 -14.34 6.20
C THR A 178 -15.67 -13.14 6.82
N PRO A 179 -16.78 -12.65 6.23
CA PRO A 179 -17.56 -11.56 6.81
C PRO A 179 -18.03 -11.90 8.23
N ALA A 180 -18.02 -10.90 9.11
CA ALA A 180 -18.53 -11.00 10.49
C ALA A 180 -20.05 -11.13 10.55
#